data_AF-A0A2I1I192-F1
#
_entry.id   AF-A0A2I1I192-F1
#
_cell.length_a   1.000
_cell.length_b   1.000
_cell.length_c   1.000
_cell.angle_alpha   90.00
_cell.angle_beta   90.00
_cell.angle_gamma   90.00
#
_symmetry.space_group_name_H-M   'P 1'
#
loop_
_entity.id
_entity.type
_entity.pdbx_description
1 polymer ?
#
loop_
_entity_poly.entity_id
_entity_poly.type
_entity_poly.pdbx_seq_one_letter_code
_entity_poly.pdbx_strand_id
1 'polypeptide(L)'
;MTASEAAPAPWEIWHARFNFDDRGYKFRPVLVLACSQDGLLAAMITSASNKLSLPLDTPLEDWRAAGLTKASLVRVGRIALLPPTYLDTAGRIGRLSPHDAHRVSQTLAALPR
;
A
#
# COMPACT_ATOMS: atom_id res chain seq x y z
N MET A 1 25.49 -7.76 -5.10
CA MET A 1 25.51 -7.50 -3.65
C MET A 1 24.07 -7.38 -3.19
N THR A 2 23.55 -8.42 -2.56
CA THR A 2 22.18 -8.52 -2.08
C THR A 2 22.01 -7.60 -0.87
N ALA A 3 21.31 -6.48 -1.03
CA ALA A 3 20.76 -5.81 0.13
C ALA A 3 19.86 -6.84 0.82
N SER A 4 20.22 -7.24 2.03
CA SER A 4 19.30 -7.94 2.91
C SER A 4 18.13 -6.99 3.09
N GLU A 5 17.02 -7.23 2.38
CA GLU A 5 15.89 -6.32 2.43
C GLU A 5 15.38 -6.36 3.87
N ALA A 6 15.58 -5.25 4.58
CA ALA A 6 15.12 -5.13 5.96
C ALA A 6 13.62 -5.41 5.99
N ALA A 7 13.13 -5.92 7.13
CA ALA A 7 11.69 -6.13 7.32
C ALA A 7 10.93 -4.86 6.88
N PRO A 8 9.80 -5.00 6.17
CA PRO A 8 9.03 -3.85 5.72
C PRO A 8 8.79 -2.86 6.86
N ALA A 9 8.77 -1.58 6.56
CA ALA A 9 8.51 -0.53 7.54
C ALA A 9 7.26 0.28 7.17
N PRO A 10 6.57 0.90 8.15
CA PRO A 10 5.48 1.82 7.88
C PRO A 10 5.83 2.87 6.81
N TRP A 11 4.82 3.18 6.01
CA TRP A 11 4.86 4.13 4.89
C TRP A 11 5.64 3.67 3.66
N GLU A 12 6.24 2.48 3.69
CA GLU A 12 6.85 1.89 2.51
C GLU A 12 5.81 1.31 1.54
N ILE A 13 6.17 1.29 0.27
CA ILE A 13 5.39 0.68 -0.79
C ILE A 13 6.09 -0.59 -1.24
N TRP A 14 5.35 -1.69 -1.24
CA TRP A 14 5.85 -3.00 -1.61
C TRP A 14 4.98 -3.63 -2.69
N HIS A 15 5.57 -4.49 -3.52
CA HIS A 15 4.79 -5.34 -4.41
C HIS A 15 4.30 -6.57 -3.65
N ALA A 16 2.98 -6.77 -3.58
CA ALA A 16 2.42 -7.87 -2.83
C ALA A 16 1.22 -8.50 -3.53
N ARG A 17 1.01 -9.79 -3.28
CA ARG A 17 -0.24 -10.47 -3.59
C ARG A 17 -1.36 -9.88 -2.75
N PHE A 18 -2.38 -9.33 -3.41
CA PHE A 18 -3.59 -8.86 -2.75
C PHE A 18 -4.78 -9.68 -3.24
N ASN A 19 -5.46 -10.34 -2.31
CA ASN A 19 -6.64 -11.16 -2.59
C ASN A 19 -7.88 -10.27 -2.71
N PHE A 20 -8.74 -10.58 -3.68
CA PHE A 20 -10.06 -9.99 -3.83
C PHE A 20 -11.06 -11.04 -3.39
N ASP A 21 -11.94 -10.67 -2.45
CA ASP A 21 -12.97 -11.50 -1.81
C ASP A 21 -13.34 -12.75 -2.64
N ASP A 22 -13.89 -12.56 -3.85
CA ASP A 22 -14.37 -13.69 -4.69
C ASP A 22 -13.70 -13.76 -6.09
N ARG A 23 -12.66 -12.97 -6.35
CA ARG A 23 -12.10 -12.77 -7.71
C ARG A 23 -10.65 -13.21 -7.85
N GLY A 24 -10.18 -14.04 -6.93
CA GLY A 24 -8.79 -14.49 -6.90
C GLY A 24 -7.86 -13.40 -6.40
N TYR A 25 -6.64 -13.33 -6.94
CA TYR A 25 -5.62 -12.40 -6.47
C TYR A 25 -4.92 -11.69 -7.63
N LYS A 26 -4.34 -10.53 -7.33
CA LYS A 26 -3.39 -9.85 -8.23
C LYS A 26 -2.23 -9.32 -7.42
N PHE A 27 -1.05 -9.33 -8.01
CA PHE A 27 0.06 -8.57 -7.46
C PHE A 27 -0.15 -7.09 -7.73
N ARG A 28 -0.04 -6.29 -6.67
CA ARG A 28 -0.25 -4.85 -6.70
C ARG A 28 0.70 -4.16 -5.73
N PRO A 29 1.00 -2.87 -5.96
CA PRO A 29 1.59 -2.05 -4.93
C PRO A 29 0.65 -2.01 -3.70
N VAL A 30 1.24 -2.13 -2.51
CA VAL A 30 0.56 -1.99 -1.23
C VAL A 30 1.33 -1.02 -0.36
N LEU A 31 0.62 -0.24 0.44
CA LEU A 31 1.20 0.63 1.46
C LEU A 31 1.30 -0.13 2.78
N VAL A 32 2.50 -0.22 3.33
CA VAL A 32 2.72 -0.75 4.68
C VAL A 32 2.18 0.24 5.72
N LEU A 33 1.25 -0.20 6.55
CA LEU A 33 0.73 0.59 7.67
C LEU A 33 1.38 0.17 9.00
N ALA A 34 1.52 -1.14 9.20
CA ALA A 34 2.16 -1.69 10.39
C ALA A 34 2.71 -3.10 10.09
N CYS A 35 3.67 -3.54 10.88
CA CYS A 35 4.24 -4.88 10.80
C CYS A 35 4.04 -5.59 12.14
N SER A 36 3.66 -6.85 12.09
CA SER A 36 3.56 -7.74 13.26
C SER A 36 4.24 -9.07 12.97
N GLN A 37 4.30 -9.95 13.97
CA GLN A 37 4.79 -11.32 13.78
C GLN A 37 3.90 -12.12 12.81
N ASP A 38 2.61 -11.81 12.77
CA ASP A 38 1.62 -12.50 11.94
C ASP A 38 1.60 -12.00 10.48
N GLY A 39 2.23 -10.86 10.21
CA GLY A 39 2.37 -10.33 8.85
C GLY A 39 2.36 -8.81 8.76
N LEU A 40 1.89 -8.34 7.61
CA LEU A 40 1.93 -6.94 7.22
C LEU A 40 0.51 -6.38 7.17
N LEU A 41 0.19 -5.40 8.01
CA LEU A 41 -1.03 -4.63 7.83
C LEU A 41 -0.79 -3.65 6.69
N ALA A 42 -1.53 -3.81 5.58
CA ALA A 42 -1.30 -3.06 4.36
C ALA A 42 -2.58 -2.55 3.72
N ALA A 43 -2.53 -1.32 3.21
CA ALA A 43 -3.60 -0.76 2.38
C ALA A 43 -3.30 -0.98 0.88
N MET A 44 -4.32 -1.31 0.11
CA MET A 44 -4.19 -1.46 -1.34
C MET A 44 -3.84 -0.11 -2.00
N ILE A 45 -2.87 -0.11 -2.92
CA ILE A 45 -2.66 0.99 -3.87
C ILE A 45 -3.21 0.58 -5.25
N THR A 46 -3.91 1.50 -5.89
CA THR A 46 -4.42 1.31 -7.26
C THR A 46 -4.11 2.53 -8.14
N SER A 47 -4.34 2.40 -9.45
CA SER A 47 -4.20 3.51 -10.39
C SER A 47 -5.30 4.53 -10.15
N ALA A 48 -4.97 5.82 -10.20
CA ALA A 48 -5.97 6.89 -10.11
C ALA A 48 -6.95 6.89 -11.30
N SER A 49 -6.59 6.22 -12.40
CA SER A 49 -7.48 5.98 -13.54
C SER A 49 -8.59 4.95 -13.26
N ASN A 50 -8.64 4.37 -12.05
CA ASN A 50 -9.68 3.44 -11.67
C ASN A 50 -11.03 4.18 -11.57
N LYS A 51 -12.03 3.73 -12.34
CA LYS A 51 -13.36 4.36 -12.37
C LYS A 51 -14.14 4.25 -11.07
N LEU A 52 -13.74 3.33 -10.19
CA LEU A 52 -14.33 3.17 -8.86
C LEU A 52 -13.67 4.15 -7.89
N SER A 53 -14.43 5.16 -7.48
CA SER A 53 -14.07 6.07 -6.39
C SER A 53 -14.76 5.62 -5.10
N LEU A 54 -13.99 5.45 -4.03
CA LEU A 54 -14.52 5.10 -2.70
C LEU A 54 -14.33 6.28 -1.72
N PRO A 55 -15.19 6.44 -0.69
CA PRO A 55 -15.13 7.57 0.25
C PRO A 55 -13.80 7.77 1.01
N LEU A 56 -12.92 6.77 1.00
CA LEU A 56 -11.64 6.76 1.71
C LEU A 56 -10.44 6.56 0.77
N ASP A 57 -10.66 6.76 -0.53
CA ASP A 57 -9.59 6.75 -1.52
C ASP A 57 -8.77 8.04 -1.36
N THR A 58 -7.47 7.90 -1.10
CA THR A 58 -6.54 9.01 -0.88
C THR A 58 -5.57 9.08 -2.07
N PRO A 59 -5.74 10.05 -3.00
CA PRO A 59 -4.82 10.23 -4.13
C PRO A 59 -3.41 10.50 -3.65
N LEU A 60 -2.40 9.89 -4.27
CA LEU A 60 -1.00 10.17 -4.00
C LEU A 60 -0.54 11.28 -4.95
N GLU A 61 -0.14 12.43 -4.40
CA GLU A 61 0.33 13.57 -5.18
C GLU A 61 1.80 13.41 -5.56
N ASP A 62 2.61 12.83 -4.67
CA ASP A 62 4.05 12.61 -4.84
C ASP A 62 4.37 11.18 -5.29
N TRP A 63 3.45 10.56 -6.04
CA TRP A 63 3.54 9.16 -6.48
C TRP A 63 4.86 8.83 -7.19
N ARG A 64 5.43 9.78 -7.96
CA ARG A 64 6.73 9.63 -8.64
C ARG A 64 7.87 9.49 -7.64
N ALA A 65 7.90 10.35 -6.62
CA ALA A 65 8.91 10.30 -5.57
C ALA A 65 8.82 9.01 -4.74
N ALA A 66 7.61 8.44 -4.64
CA ALA A 66 7.36 7.15 -4.00
C ALA A 66 7.71 5.93 -4.87
N GLY A 67 8.21 6.12 -6.10
CA GLY A 67 8.64 5.05 -7.00
C GLY A 67 7.52 4.45 -7.86
N LEU A 68 6.30 5.01 -7.83
CA LEU A 68 5.20 4.54 -8.67
C LEU A 68 5.36 5.05 -10.11
N THR A 69 4.94 4.25 -11.08
CA THR A 69 5.10 4.56 -12.51
C THR A 69 3.94 5.37 -13.10
N LYS A 70 2.85 5.55 -12.34
CA LYS A 70 1.66 6.32 -12.74
C LYS A 70 0.96 6.90 -11.53
N ALA A 71 0.09 7.88 -11.79
CA ALA A 71 -0.78 8.45 -10.78
C ALA A 71 -1.61 7.35 -10.10
N SER A 72 -1.60 7.37 -8.77
CA SER A 72 -2.10 6.30 -7.94
C SER A 72 -2.83 6.86 -6.71
N LEU A 73 -3.60 6.00 -6.05
CA LEU A 73 -4.28 6.33 -4.80
C LEU A 73 -4.17 5.15 -3.83
N VAL A 74 -4.16 5.46 -2.53
CA VAL A 74 -4.26 4.48 -1.43
C VAL A 74 -5.73 4.29 -1.10
N ARG A 75 -6.20 3.05 -1.04
CA ARG A 75 -7.55 2.71 -0.61
C ARG A 75 -7.58 2.43 0.87
N VAL A 76 -7.78 3.46 1.69
CA VAL A 76 -7.81 3.31 3.16
C VAL A 76 -8.97 2.41 3.62
N GLY A 77 -10.08 2.37 2.86
CA GLY A 77 -11.17 1.41 3.10
C GLY A 77 -10.87 -0.04 2.67
N ARG A 78 -9.66 -0.35 2.17
CA ARG A 78 -9.24 -1.70 1.75
C ARG A 78 -7.88 -2.04 2.36
N ILE A 79 -7.91 -2.22 3.68
CA ILE A 79 -6.78 -2.70 4.49
C ILE A 79 -6.90 -4.21 4.67
N ALA A 80 -5.78 -4.92 4.59
CA ALA A 80 -5.69 -6.35 4.86
C ALA A 80 -4.42 -6.69 5.64
N LEU A 81 -4.48 -7.72 6.46
CA LEU A 81 -3.30 -8.38 7.01
C LEU A 81 -2.77 -9.36 5.95
N LEU A 82 -1.58 -9.09 5.42
CA LEU A 82 -0.93 -9.91 4.40
C LEU A 82 0.12 -10.80 5.06
N PRO A 83 0.11 -12.12 4.80
CA PRO A 83 1.20 -13.00 5.19
C PRO A 83 2.54 -12.51 4.62
N PRO A 84 3.67 -12.67 5.33
CA PRO A 84 4.98 -12.29 4.81
C PRO A 84 5.30 -12.94 3.45
N THR A 85 4.79 -14.15 3.23
CA THR A 85 4.93 -14.92 1.97
C THR A 85 4.22 -14.28 0.77
N TYR A 86 3.39 -13.26 0.98
CA TYR A 86 2.68 -12.55 -0.09
C TYR A 86 3.50 -11.41 -0.68
N LEU A 87 4.60 -11.00 -0.03
CA LEU A 87 5.54 -10.06 -0.63
C LEU A 87 6.21 -10.73 -1.83
N ASP A 88 6.15 -10.05 -2.96
CA ASP A 88 6.73 -10.55 -4.20
C ASP A 88 8.25 -10.36 -4.21
N THR A 89 8.94 -11.18 -4.98
CA THR A 89 10.37 -11.06 -5.29
C THR A 89 10.76 -9.73 -5.94
N ALA A 90 9.79 -9.01 -6.53
CA ALA A 90 9.98 -7.65 -7.01
C ALA A 90 10.33 -6.64 -5.90
N GLY A 91 10.05 -6.99 -4.63
CA GLY A 91 10.53 -6.26 -3.45
C GLY A 91 9.86 -4.91 -3.22
N ARG A 92 10.58 -4.06 -2.48
CA ARG A 92 10.21 -2.70 -2.14
C ARG A 92 10.24 -1.79 -3.37
N ILE A 93 9.14 -1.09 -3.59
CA ILE A 93 8.98 -0.08 -4.65
C ILE A 93 9.54 1.27 -4.18
N GLY A 94 9.24 1.65 -2.94
CA GLY A 94 9.62 2.96 -2.41
C GLY A 94 8.95 3.27 -1.07
N ARG A 95 8.70 4.56 -0.82
CA ARG A 95 8.05 5.06 0.40
C ARG A 95 7.28 6.33 0.09
N LEU A 96 6.16 6.55 0.77
CA LEU A 96 5.41 7.80 0.65
C LEU A 96 6.26 9.01 1.07
N SER A 97 6.03 10.13 0.40
CA SER A 97 6.54 11.41 0.88
C SER A 97 5.90 11.74 2.24
N PRO A 98 6.52 12.61 3.06
CA PRO A 98 5.89 13.10 4.28
C PRO A 98 4.51 13.73 4.04
N HIS A 99 4.33 14.40 2.89
CA HIS A 99 3.09 15.03 2.49
C HIS A 99 1.97 14.00 2.26
N ASP A 100 2.22 12.99 1.41
CA ASP A 100 1.24 11.93 1.16
C ASP A 100 1.00 11.04 2.40
N ALA A 101 2.04 10.76 3.18
CA ALA A 101 1.91 10.01 4.43
C ALA A 101 1.01 10.75 5.43
N HIS A 102 1.13 12.08 5.55
CA HIS A 102 0.26 12.89 6.39
C HIS A 102 -1.21 12.79 5.96
N ARG A 103 -1.49 12.93 4.66
CA ARG A 103 -2.85 12.83 4.11
C ARG A 103 -3.48 11.46 4.35
N VAL A 104 -2.73 10.39 4.09
CA VAL A 104 -3.17 9.01 4.37
C VAL A 104 -3.41 8.82 5.88
N SER A 105 -2.54 9.36 6.74
CA SER A 105 -2.72 9.29 8.20
C SER A 105 -4.00 10.01 8.66
N GLN A 106 -4.35 11.15 8.07
CA GLN A 106 -5.60 11.85 8.38
C GLN A 106 -6.81 11.02 7.98
N THR A 107 -6.79 10.39 6.80
CA THR A 107 -7.87 9.50 6.35
C THR A 107 -7.99 8.25 7.23
N LEU A 108 -6.86 7.66 7.67
CA LEU A 108 -6.86 6.55 8.63
C LEU A 108 -7.49 6.95 9.96
N ALA A 109 -7.19 8.15 10.47
CA ALA A 109 -7.76 8.66 11.72
C ALA A 109 -9.27 8.91 11.64
N ALA A 110 -9.81 9.09 10.42
CA ALA A 110 -11.23 9.27 10.15
C ALA A 110 -12.01 7.95 9.97
N LEU A 111 -11.34 6.79 10.08
CA LEU A 111 -12.03 5.50 10.01
C LEU A 111 -13.01 5.36 11.19
N PRO A 112 -14.26 4.91 10.93
CA PRO A 112 -15.18 4.57 12.02
C PRO A 112 -14.58 3.43 12.86
N ARG A 113 -14.64 3.60 14.18
CA ARG A 113 -14.13 2.63 15.16
C ARG A 113 -15.07 1.45 15.35
#